data_AF-A0A2V6QFD2-F1
#
_entry.id   AF-A0A2V6QFD2-F1
#
_cell.length_a   1.000
_cell.length_b   1.000
_cell.length_c   1.000
_cell.angle_alpha   90.00
_cell.angle_beta   90.00
_cell.angle_gamma   90.00
#
_symmetry.space_group_name_H-M   'P 1'
#
loop_
_entity.id
_entity.type
_entity.pdbx_description
1 polymer ?
#
loop_
_entity_poly.entity_id
_entity_poly.type
_entity_poly.pdbx_seq_one_letter_code
_entity_poly.pdbx_strand_id
1 'polypeptide(L)'
;MTMSVRLASIAAASLSLVLGLAWGAPVQAASFGGRAVSALVNLPGLGSDPIHIVDTGELAADGGWEGAGLLSTNVPDVLTADALVANTSGGLYDTGARANSSTSLAGVSVFPGNAAQLTASLIRAQVEVSADGLLGSTEVRDLVFAGVPITVTGQPNQKVEILGVGTLTINEQTRASGGSSQTLTVSAVHLKLATGEEVVLSTASSTINW
;
A
#
# COMPACT_ATOMS: atom_id res chain seq x y z
N MET A 1 92.91 34.97 -7.56
CA MET A 1 92.01 36.06 -7.98
C MET A 1 91.54 35.68 -9.38
N THR A 2 90.55 34.80 -9.49
CA THR A 2 89.11 35.13 -9.54
C THR A 2 88.25 34.05 -8.86
N MET A 3 87.12 34.50 -8.32
CA MET A 3 86.15 33.76 -7.50
C MET A 3 85.16 32.90 -8.32
N SER A 4 84.66 31.83 -7.68
CA SER A 4 83.25 31.32 -7.64
C SER A 4 82.57 30.89 -8.97
N VAL A 5 81.70 29.88 -9.06
CA VAL A 5 80.49 29.56 -8.28
C VAL A 5 80.12 28.07 -8.49
N ARG A 6 79.57 27.42 -7.46
CA ARG A 6 78.96 26.09 -7.51
C ARG A 6 77.58 26.14 -8.20
N LEU A 7 77.26 25.20 -9.09
CA LEU A 7 75.86 24.89 -9.41
C LEU A 7 75.51 23.50 -8.86
N ALA A 8 74.67 23.53 -7.83
CA ALA A 8 74.04 22.38 -7.23
C ALA A 8 72.89 21.87 -8.10
N SER A 9 72.72 20.56 -8.11
CA SER A 9 71.67 19.78 -8.74
C SER A 9 70.28 20.22 -8.26
N ILE A 10 69.37 20.53 -9.17
CA ILE A 10 67.94 20.68 -8.88
C ILE A 10 67.21 19.56 -9.61
N ALA A 11 66.87 18.50 -8.87
CA ALA A 11 65.92 17.50 -9.30
C ALA A 11 64.51 18.13 -9.25
N ALA A 12 63.86 18.25 -10.41
CA ALA A 12 62.47 18.68 -10.49
C ALA A 12 61.56 17.52 -10.03
N ALA A 13 61.05 17.62 -8.81
CA ALA A 13 59.98 16.75 -8.34
C ALA A 13 58.64 17.28 -8.85
N SER A 14 58.08 16.63 -9.88
CA SER A 14 56.74 16.90 -10.39
C SER A 14 55.71 16.44 -9.36
N LEU A 15 55.05 17.38 -8.68
CA LEU A 15 53.96 17.09 -7.76
C LEU A 15 52.67 16.91 -8.56
N SER A 16 52.36 15.67 -8.95
CA SER A 16 51.08 15.31 -9.57
C SER A 16 49.98 15.28 -8.52
N LEU A 17 49.25 16.39 -8.36
CA LEU A 17 48.05 16.44 -7.54
C LEU A 17 46.90 15.74 -8.29
N VAL A 18 46.72 14.44 -8.05
CA VAL A 18 45.53 13.71 -8.52
C VAL A 18 44.34 14.14 -7.67
N LEU A 19 43.51 15.05 -8.19
CA LEU A 19 42.19 15.29 -7.62
C LEU A 19 41.32 14.06 -7.92
N GLY A 20 41.21 13.16 -6.94
CA GLY A 20 40.19 12.12 -6.92
C GLY A 20 38.83 12.78 -6.72
N LEU A 21 38.16 13.17 -7.80
CA LEU A 21 36.73 13.42 -7.77
C LEU A 21 36.07 12.06 -7.53
N ALA A 22 35.78 11.75 -6.26
CA ALA A 22 34.83 10.70 -5.94
C ALA A 22 33.49 11.13 -6.53
N TRP A 23 33.01 10.41 -7.53
CA TRP A 23 31.65 10.58 -8.04
C TRP A 23 30.73 10.11 -6.91
N GLY A 24 30.31 11.04 -6.05
CA GLY A 24 29.21 10.77 -5.13
C GLY A 24 28.00 10.39 -5.97
N ALA A 25 27.45 9.20 -5.74
CA ALA A 25 26.13 8.90 -6.28
C ALA A 25 25.14 9.98 -5.82
N PRO A 26 24.19 10.41 -6.66
CA PRO A 26 23.18 11.37 -6.21
C PRO A 26 22.45 10.77 -5.01
N VAL A 27 22.40 11.51 -3.89
CA VAL A 27 21.43 11.23 -2.82
C VAL A 27 20.05 11.49 -3.43
N GLN A 28 19.25 10.44 -3.55
CA GLN A 28 17.86 10.58 -3.98
C GLN A 28 17.06 11.06 -2.76
N ALA A 29 16.30 12.13 -2.92
CA ALA A 29 15.37 12.54 -1.87
C ALA A 29 14.30 11.46 -1.74
N ALA A 30 13.97 11.09 -0.51
CA ALA A 30 12.91 10.11 -0.30
C ALA A 30 11.59 10.65 -0.86
N SER A 31 10.82 9.79 -1.52
CA SER A 31 9.45 10.08 -1.93
C SER A 31 8.47 9.08 -1.36
N PHE A 32 7.24 9.53 -1.18
CA PHE A 32 6.16 8.79 -0.54
C PHE A 32 5.05 8.51 -1.53
N GLY A 33 4.26 7.50 -1.25
CA GLY A 33 3.03 7.20 -1.96
C GLY A 33 2.14 6.34 -1.09
N GLY A 34 0.87 6.28 -1.44
CA GLY A 34 -0.08 5.45 -0.73
C GLY A 34 -1.49 5.93 -0.91
N ARG A 35 -2.41 5.00 -0.83
CA ARG A 35 -3.84 5.23 -0.99
C ARG A 35 -4.60 4.25 -0.13
N ALA A 36 -5.71 4.69 0.45
CA ALA A 36 -6.62 3.82 1.18
C ALA A 36 -8.03 3.98 0.63
N VAL A 37 -8.69 2.84 0.37
CA VAL A 37 -10.03 2.76 -0.20
C VAL A 37 -10.87 1.80 0.65
N SER A 38 -11.98 2.27 1.22
CA SER A 38 -12.81 1.43 2.09
C SER A 38 -13.61 0.39 1.33
N ALA A 39 -14.13 0.72 0.15
CA ALA A 39 -14.72 -0.26 -0.75
C ALA A 39 -14.50 0.09 -2.22
N LEU A 40 -14.20 -0.93 -3.02
CA LEU A 40 -14.19 -0.91 -4.47
C LEU A 40 -15.24 -1.91 -4.95
N VAL A 41 -16.17 -1.44 -5.77
CA VAL A 41 -17.23 -2.25 -6.38
C VAL A 41 -17.05 -2.23 -7.88
N ASN A 42 -16.82 -3.38 -8.49
CA ASN A 42 -16.64 -3.55 -9.92
C ASN A 42 -17.69 -4.51 -10.49
N LEU A 43 -18.59 -3.98 -11.32
CA LEU A 43 -19.76 -4.69 -11.86
C LEU A 43 -19.71 -4.67 -13.40
N PRO A 44 -18.80 -5.44 -14.03
CA PRO A 44 -18.56 -5.36 -15.46
C PRO A 44 -19.80 -5.71 -16.30
N GLY A 45 -20.72 -6.53 -15.77
CA GLY A 45 -21.99 -6.86 -16.42
C GLY A 45 -22.92 -5.66 -16.65
N LEU A 46 -22.69 -4.54 -15.94
CA LEU A 46 -23.44 -3.28 -16.10
C LEU A 46 -22.73 -2.26 -17.01
N GLY A 47 -21.52 -2.56 -17.48
CA GLY A 47 -20.74 -1.68 -18.37
C GLY A 47 -20.27 -0.36 -17.72
N SER A 48 -20.24 -0.28 -16.39
CA SER A 48 -19.80 0.89 -15.64
C SER A 48 -18.35 0.76 -15.16
N ASP A 49 -17.65 1.88 -15.03
CA ASP A 49 -16.35 1.94 -14.35
C ASP A 49 -16.47 1.51 -12.87
N PRO A 50 -15.38 0.98 -12.27
CA PRO A 50 -15.37 0.65 -10.85
C PRO A 50 -15.74 1.84 -9.96
N ILE A 51 -16.58 1.59 -8.97
CA ILE A 51 -17.02 2.58 -7.99
C ILE A 51 -16.12 2.49 -6.77
N HIS A 52 -15.49 3.61 -6.40
CA HIS A 52 -14.70 3.75 -5.19
C HIS A 52 -15.50 4.47 -4.11
N ILE A 53 -15.57 3.91 -2.91
CA ILE A 53 -16.30 4.46 -1.78
C ILE A 53 -15.31 4.70 -0.65
N VAL A 54 -15.24 5.96 -0.21
CA VAL A 54 -14.25 6.48 0.74
C VAL A 54 -12.84 6.14 0.28
N ASP A 55 -12.29 7.07 -0.48
CA ASP A 55 -10.99 6.97 -1.11
C ASP A 55 -10.19 8.21 -0.73
N THR A 56 -8.99 8.00 -0.19
CA THR A 56 -8.09 9.11 0.15
C THR A 56 -7.55 9.84 -1.08
N GLY A 57 -7.58 9.20 -2.25
CA GLY A 57 -6.72 9.56 -3.37
C GLY A 57 -5.26 9.15 -3.11
N GLU A 58 -4.40 9.49 -4.07
CA GLU A 58 -2.96 9.24 -3.96
C GLU A 58 -2.30 10.26 -3.03
N LEU A 59 -1.48 9.78 -2.10
CA LEU A 59 -0.60 10.62 -1.29
C LEU A 59 0.41 11.35 -2.18
N ALA A 60 0.65 12.62 -1.89
CA ALA A 60 1.66 13.41 -2.57
C ALA A 60 3.08 12.86 -2.36
N ALA A 61 3.94 13.04 -3.36
CA ALA A 61 5.29 12.45 -3.37
C ALA A 61 6.22 13.02 -2.29
N ASP A 62 5.95 14.25 -1.83
CA ASP A 62 6.62 14.92 -0.72
C ASP A 62 6.11 14.48 0.66
N GLY A 63 5.07 13.62 0.70
CA GLY A 63 4.48 13.07 1.90
C GLY A 63 3.26 13.87 2.36
N GLY A 64 3.08 13.96 3.68
CA GLY A 64 1.92 14.60 4.28
C GLY A 64 0.86 13.59 4.72
N TRP A 65 -0.41 13.98 4.62
CA TRP A 65 -1.53 13.21 5.13
C TRP A 65 -2.77 13.47 4.27
N GLU A 66 -3.48 12.40 3.90
CA GLU A 66 -4.78 12.47 3.23
C GLU A 66 -5.77 11.54 3.94
N GLY A 67 -7.04 11.95 3.97
CA GLY A 67 -8.08 11.22 4.69
C GLY A 67 -9.46 11.41 4.08
N ALA A 68 -10.28 10.37 4.17
CA ALA A 68 -11.66 10.38 3.73
C ALA A 68 -12.53 9.60 4.72
N GLY A 69 -13.80 9.97 4.83
CA GLY A 69 -14.73 9.28 5.71
C GLY A 69 -16.19 9.46 5.30
N LEU A 70 -17.01 8.47 5.65
CA LEU A 70 -18.44 8.45 5.38
C LEU A 70 -19.15 7.67 6.48
N LEU A 71 -20.26 8.20 6.99
CA LEU A 71 -21.01 7.57 8.06
C LEU A 71 -21.70 6.27 7.61
N SER A 72 -22.20 6.23 6.38
CA SER A 72 -22.79 5.03 5.81
C SER A 72 -22.81 5.09 4.28
N THR A 73 -22.84 3.92 3.66
CA THR A 73 -22.98 3.76 2.21
C THR A 73 -24.08 2.76 1.89
N ASN A 74 -24.74 2.97 0.75
CA ASN A 74 -25.71 2.05 0.18
C ASN A 74 -25.56 2.06 -1.33
N VAL A 75 -24.93 1.02 -1.88
CA VAL A 75 -24.97 0.69 -3.29
C VAL A 75 -26.09 -0.34 -3.46
N PRO A 76 -27.19 0.02 -4.15
CA PRO A 76 -28.36 -0.85 -4.29
C PRO A 76 -28.00 -2.26 -4.71
N ASP A 77 -28.55 -3.25 -4.00
CA ASP A 77 -28.37 -4.70 -4.21
C ASP A 77 -26.92 -5.23 -4.12
N VAL A 78 -25.95 -4.38 -3.79
CA VAL A 78 -24.52 -4.73 -3.86
C VAL A 78 -23.80 -4.54 -2.54
N LEU A 79 -23.89 -3.38 -1.89
CA LEU A 79 -23.12 -3.09 -0.69
C LEU A 79 -23.85 -2.14 0.24
N THR A 80 -23.96 -2.52 1.51
CA THR A 80 -24.27 -1.61 2.61
C THR A 80 -23.17 -1.69 3.66
N ALA A 81 -22.75 -0.56 4.20
CA ALA A 81 -21.78 -0.50 5.30
C ALA A 81 -21.89 0.83 6.06
N ASP A 82 -21.36 0.83 7.28
CA ASP A 82 -21.33 1.96 8.20
C ASP A 82 -19.89 2.34 8.58
N ALA A 83 -19.72 3.58 9.06
CA ALA A 83 -18.49 4.11 9.64
C ALA A 83 -17.23 3.81 8.81
N LEU A 84 -17.26 4.19 7.54
CA LEU A 84 -16.16 4.01 6.60
C LEU A 84 -15.14 5.13 6.82
N VAL A 85 -13.88 4.76 7.04
CA VAL A 85 -12.77 5.72 7.21
C VAL A 85 -11.56 5.19 6.48
N ALA A 86 -10.84 6.08 5.79
CA ALA A 86 -9.60 5.78 5.11
C ALA A 86 -8.57 6.90 5.35
N ASN A 87 -7.31 6.51 5.46
CA ASN A 87 -6.20 7.40 5.78
C ASN A 87 -4.92 6.94 5.07
N THR A 88 -4.13 7.88 4.59
CA THR A 88 -2.75 7.64 4.11
C THR A 88 -1.85 8.78 4.58
N SER A 89 -0.58 8.47 4.81
CA SER A 89 0.41 9.44 5.25
C SER A 89 1.83 8.99 4.91
N GLY A 90 2.75 9.94 4.84
CA GLY A 90 4.15 9.65 4.60
C GLY A 90 5.04 10.81 5.00
N GLY A 91 6.27 10.50 5.41
CA GLY A 91 7.23 11.51 5.80
C GLY A 91 8.58 10.96 6.23
N LEU A 92 9.52 11.89 6.43
CA LEU A 92 10.83 11.62 7.01
C LEU A 92 10.76 11.73 8.53
N TYR A 93 11.25 10.70 9.21
CA TYR A 93 11.40 10.65 10.66
C TYR A 93 12.88 10.52 11.02
N ASP A 94 13.20 10.69 12.30
CA ASP A 94 14.55 10.43 12.85
C ASP A 94 15.06 9.01 12.55
N THR A 95 14.13 8.08 12.39
CA THR A 95 14.30 6.66 12.08
C THR A 95 14.18 6.34 10.58
N GLY A 96 14.08 7.35 9.71
CA GLY A 96 14.05 7.19 8.26
C GLY A 96 12.69 7.47 7.61
N ALA A 97 12.60 7.23 6.30
CA ALA A 97 11.39 7.41 5.51
C ALA A 97 10.34 6.35 5.89
N ARG A 98 9.09 6.80 6.10
CA ARG A 98 7.95 5.91 6.37
C ARG A 98 6.71 6.37 5.64
N ALA A 99 5.89 5.42 5.20
CA ALA A 99 4.54 5.64 4.70
C ALA A 99 3.57 4.67 5.38
N ASN A 100 2.39 5.15 5.72
CA ASN A 100 1.37 4.39 6.43
C ASN A 100 -0.02 4.66 5.86
N SER A 101 -0.75 3.58 5.58
CA SER A 101 -2.11 3.64 5.08
C SER A 101 -3.01 2.71 5.85
N SER A 102 -4.24 3.14 6.11
CA SER A 102 -5.24 2.32 6.79
C SER A 102 -6.65 2.66 6.36
N THR A 103 -7.53 1.67 6.44
CA THR A 103 -8.96 1.85 6.19
C THR A 103 -9.77 0.84 6.98
N SER A 104 -10.95 1.25 7.42
CA SER A 104 -11.92 0.38 8.07
C SER A 104 -13.36 0.72 7.67
N LEU A 105 -14.22 -0.27 7.78
CA LEU A 105 -15.67 -0.17 7.67
C LEU A 105 -16.33 -1.18 8.62
N ALA A 106 -17.54 -0.84 9.09
CA ALA A 106 -18.33 -1.65 10.00
C ALA A 106 -19.69 -2.01 9.38
N GLY A 107 -20.40 -2.97 10.00
CA GLY A 107 -21.78 -3.29 9.61
C GLY A 107 -21.94 -3.68 8.14
N VAL A 108 -20.99 -4.47 7.62
CA VAL A 108 -20.88 -4.74 6.18
C VAL A 108 -21.86 -5.84 5.75
N SER A 109 -22.59 -5.59 4.67
CA SER A 109 -23.30 -6.60 3.90
C SER A 109 -23.06 -6.40 2.42
N VAL A 110 -22.55 -7.43 1.75
CA VAL A 110 -22.34 -7.48 0.30
C VAL A 110 -23.36 -8.45 -0.31
N PHE A 111 -23.98 -8.06 -1.43
CA PHE A 111 -25.02 -8.81 -2.13
C PHE A 111 -26.12 -9.35 -1.18
N PRO A 112 -26.79 -8.48 -0.40
CA PRO A 112 -27.78 -8.91 0.59
C PRO A 112 -28.90 -9.75 -0.04
N GLY A 113 -29.20 -10.91 0.55
CA GLY A 113 -30.24 -11.81 0.05
C GLY A 113 -29.85 -12.65 -1.17
N ASN A 114 -28.62 -12.50 -1.70
CA ASN A 114 -28.09 -13.34 -2.76
C ASN A 114 -27.38 -14.59 -2.19
N ALA A 115 -27.24 -15.64 -3.01
CA ALA A 115 -26.43 -16.81 -2.68
C ALA A 115 -24.95 -16.46 -2.35
N ALA A 116 -24.43 -15.37 -2.93
CA ALA A 116 -23.10 -14.85 -2.66
C ALA A 116 -23.00 -13.87 -1.49
N GLN A 117 -24.04 -13.78 -0.65
CA GLN A 117 -24.07 -12.82 0.44
C GLN A 117 -22.83 -12.96 1.34
N LEU A 118 -22.21 -11.83 1.65
CA LEU A 118 -21.12 -11.73 2.61
C LEU A 118 -21.50 -10.72 3.69
N THR A 119 -21.29 -11.07 4.96
CA THR A 119 -21.44 -10.13 6.08
C THR A 119 -20.22 -10.13 6.98
N ALA A 120 -19.92 -8.98 7.57
CA ALA A 120 -18.88 -8.83 8.59
C ALA A 120 -19.20 -7.64 9.50
N SER A 121 -18.88 -7.74 10.78
CA SER A 121 -19.14 -6.66 11.75
C SER A 121 -18.07 -5.56 11.68
N LEU A 122 -16.83 -5.94 11.35
CA LEU A 122 -15.69 -5.06 11.15
C LEU A 122 -14.77 -5.63 10.07
N ILE A 123 -14.31 -4.76 9.18
CA ILE A 123 -13.24 -5.04 8.23
C ILE A 123 -12.24 -3.89 8.33
N ARG A 124 -10.95 -4.21 8.49
CA ARG A 124 -9.85 -3.24 8.54
C ARG A 124 -8.62 -3.78 7.82
N ALA A 125 -7.92 -2.90 7.11
CA ALA A 125 -6.57 -3.14 6.60
C ALA A 125 -5.63 -2.02 7.03
N GLN A 126 -4.37 -2.39 7.28
CA GLN A 126 -3.31 -1.47 7.67
C GLN A 126 -2.01 -1.88 6.97
N VAL A 127 -1.29 -0.87 6.48
CA VAL A 127 0.00 -1.00 5.84
C VAL A 127 0.96 0.01 6.43
N GLU A 128 2.17 -0.44 6.72
CA GLU A 128 3.32 0.41 6.99
C GLU A 128 4.49 -0.04 6.13
N VAL A 129 5.16 0.92 5.51
CA VAL A 129 6.33 0.71 4.66
C VAL A 129 7.43 1.64 5.15
N SER A 130 8.59 1.07 5.44
CA SER A 130 9.78 1.78 5.90
C SER A 130 11.02 1.19 5.23
N ALA A 131 12.16 1.88 5.31
CA ALA A 131 13.43 1.34 4.79
C ALA A 131 13.80 -0.02 5.44
N ASP A 132 13.35 -0.26 6.67
CA ASP A 132 13.64 -1.48 7.43
C ASP A 132 12.70 -2.65 7.12
N GLY A 133 11.57 -2.39 6.44
CA GLY A 133 10.68 -3.44 5.98
C GLY A 133 9.22 -3.03 5.76
N LEU A 134 8.42 -4.06 5.47
CA LEU A 134 7.00 -3.99 5.12
C LEU A 134 6.16 -4.67 6.20
N LEU A 135 5.18 -3.96 6.74
CA LEU A 135 4.20 -4.50 7.70
C LEU A 135 2.80 -4.35 7.14
N GLY A 136 2.09 -5.47 7.01
CA GLY A 136 0.72 -5.52 6.50
C GLY A 136 -0.14 -6.37 7.42
N SER A 137 -1.28 -5.83 7.84
CA SER A 137 -2.20 -6.55 8.72
C SER A 137 -3.66 -6.25 8.39
N THR A 138 -4.52 -7.20 8.75
CA THR A 138 -5.97 -7.07 8.58
C THR A 138 -6.68 -7.53 9.84
N GLU A 139 -7.86 -6.96 10.06
CA GLU A 139 -8.79 -7.42 11.08
C GLU A 139 -10.15 -7.61 10.41
N VAL A 140 -10.69 -8.81 10.50
CA VAL A 140 -12.01 -9.15 9.95
C VAL A 140 -12.79 -9.90 11.03
N ARG A 141 -13.96 -9.39 11.38
CA ARG A 141 -14.79 -9.91 12.48
C ARG A 141 -16.13 -10.42 11.97
N ASP A 142 -16.58 -11.53 12.55
CA ASP A 142 -17.88 -12.17 12.29
C ASP A 142 -18.15 -12.41 10.79
N LEU A 143 -17.11 -12.83 10.06
CA LEU A 143 -17.19 -13.06 8.62
C LEU A 143 -18.08 -14.26 8.32
N VAL A 144 -19.12 -14.02 7.52
CA VAL A 144 -19.98 -15.05 6.94
C VAL A 144 -19.98 -14.88 5.43
N PHE A 145 -19.83 -15.97 4.69
CA PHE A 145 -19.89 -15.97 3.23
C PHE A 145 -20.79 -17.11 2.76
N ALA A 146 -21.77 -16.79 1.91
CA ALA A 146 -22.79 -17.73 1.43
C ALA A 146 -23.48 -18.51 2.57
N GLY A 147 -23.74 -17.82 3.69
CA GLY A 147 -24.35 -18.41 4.90
C GLY A 147 -23.41 -19.27 5.76
N VAL A 148 -22.14 -19.43 5.38
CA VAL A 148 -21.15 -20.20 6.13
C VAL A 148 -20.22 -19.25 6.91
N PRO A 149 -20.12 -19.39 8.25
CA PRO A 149 -19.12 -18.67 9.03
C PRO A 149 -17.70 -19.05 8.60
N ILE A 150 -16.86 -18.05 8.34
CA ILE A 150 -15.48 -18.24 7.89
C ILE A 150 -14.52 -17.94 9.04
N THR A 151 -13.63 -18.90 9.32
CA THR A 151 -12.53 -18.68 10.27
C THR A 151 -11.41 -17.90 9.60
N VAL A 152 -11.13 -16.70 10.09
CA VAL A 152 -10.02 -15.86 9.61
C VAL A 152 -8.73 -16.27 10.32
N THR A 153 -7.77 -16.79 9.57
CA THR A 153 -6.51 -17.33 10.11
C THR A 153 -5.45 -16.26 10.37
N GLY A 154 -5.60 -15.09 9.75
CA GLY A 154 -4.59 -14.04 9.72
C GLY A 154 -3.44 -14.30 8.75
N GLN A 155 -3.36 -15.48 8.12
CA GLN A 155 -2.35 -15.74 7.08
C GLN A 155 -2.61 -14.88 5.84
N PRO A 156 -1.57 -14.34 5.19
CA PRO A 156 -1.71 -13.65 3.92
C PRO A 156 -2.33 -14.56 2.85
N ASN A 157 -3.22 -13.98 2.04
CA ASN A 157 -3.83 -14.60 0.87
C ASN A 157 -4.63 -15.87 1.19
N GLN A 158 -5.31 -15.91 2.34
CA GLN A 158 -6.22 -17.00 2.68
C GLN A 158 -7.36 -17.04 1.67
N LYS A 159 -7.59 -18.18 1.02
CA LYS A 159 -8.67 -18.36 0.03
C LYS A 159 -9.77 -19.28 0.55
N VAL A 160 -11.00 -18.91 0.24
CA VAL A 160 -12.21 -19.72 0.43
C VAL A 160 -12.98 -19.73 -0.89
N GLU A 161 -13.16 -20.91 -1.46
CA GLU A 161 -13.88 -21.08 -2.73
C GLU A 161 -15.18 -21.83 -2.49
N ILE A 162 -16.28 -21.31 -3.04
CA ILE A 162 -17.58 -21.96 -3.04
C ILE A 162 -18.01 -22.15 -4.49
N LEU A 163 -18.09 -23.41 -4.92
CA LEU A 163 -18.43 -23.77 -6.30
C LEU A 163 -19.77 -23.16 -6.71
N GLY A 164 -19.78 -22.51 -7.86
CA GLY A 164 -20.96 -21.83 -8.41
C GLY A 164 -21.29 -20.47 -7.76
N VAL A 165 -20.55 -20.06 -6.73
CA VAL A 165 -20.74 -18.74 -6.07
C VAL A 165 -19.56 -17.82 -6.38
N GLY A 166 -18.36 -18.18 -5.92
CA GLY A 166 -17.19 -17.32 -6.09
C GLY A 166 -16.00 -17.70 -5.21
N THR A 167 -14.98 -16.86 -5.29
CA THR A 167 -13.75 -16.94 -4.50
C THR A 167 -13.67 -15.75 -3.56
N LEU A 168 -13.42 -16.03 -2.29
CA LEU A 168 -13.16 -15.04 -1.27
C LEU A 168 -11.68 -15.12 -0.88
N THR A 169 -10.94 -14.04 -1.09
CA THR A 169 -9.56 -13.89 -0.63
C THR A 169 -9.54 -12.96 0.58
N ILE A 170 -8.94 -13.41 1.67
CA ILE A 170 -8.85 -12.70 2.95
C ILE A 170 -7.38 -12.38 3.20
N ASN A 171 -7.12 -11.17 3.70
CA ASN A 171 -5.76 -10.67 3.89
C ASN A 171 -4.93 -10.79 2.60
N GLU A 172 -5.49 -10.35 1.48
CA GLU A 172 -4.77 -10.34 0.21
C GLU A 172 -3.61 -9.35 0.30
N GLN A 173 -2.38 -9.84 0.12
CA GLN A 173 -1.18 -9.01 0.21
C GLN A 173 -0.36 -9.15 -1.06
N THR A 174 -0.06 -8.02 -1.68
CA THR A 174 0.91 -7.91 -2.78
C THR A 174 2.07 -7.05 -2.35
N ARG A 175 3.29 -7.56 -2.54
CA ARG A 175 4.53 -6.89 -2.17
C ARG A 175 5.33 -6.62 -3.44
N ALA A 176 5.88 -5.42 -3.56
CA ALA A 176 6.85 -5.09 -4.59
C ALA A 176 8.04 -4.39 -3.95
N SER A 177 9.23 -4.95 -4.12
CA SER A 177 10.47 -4.38 -3.60
C SER A 177 11.54 -4.51 -4.67
N GLY A 178 12.22 -3.40 -4.97
CA GLY A 178 13.27 -3.39 -6.00
C GLY A 178 14.13 -2.14 -5.91
N GLY A 179 15.45 -2.33 -5.87
CA GLY A 179 16.41 -1.23 -5.70
C GLY A 179 16.09 -0.38 -4.48
N SER A 180 15.77 0.88 -4.76
CA SER A 180 15.46 1.94 -3.81
C SER A 180 13.96 2.11 -3.53
N SER A 181 13.12 1.14 -3.89
CA SER A 181 11.65 1.23 -3.81
C SER A 181 11.05 0.06 -3.03
N GLN A 182 10.09 0.38 -2.18
CA GLN A 182 9.31 -0.58 -1.42
C GLN A 182 7.84 -0.20 -1.45
N THR A 183 6.98 -1.16 -1.81
CA THR A 183 5.53 -1.03 -1.89
C THR A 183 4.86 -2.25 -1.27
N LEU A 184 3.80 -2.00 -0.51
CA LEU A 184 2.91 -3.02 0.01
C LEU A 184 1.46 -2.58 -0.22
N THR A 185 0.66 -3.48 -0.77
CA THR A 185 -0.80 -3.34 -0.86
C THR A 185 -1.44 -4.48 -0.11
N VAL A 186 -2.41 -4.16 0.74
CA VAL A 186 -3.18 -5.10 1.53
C VAL A 186 -4.66 -4.82 1.37
N SER A 187 -5.43 -5.84 1.01
CA SER A 187 -6.89 -5.83 1.02
C SER A 187 -7.40 -6.81 2.06
N ALA A 188 -8.28 -6.35 2.95
CA ALA A 188 -8.79 -7.20 4.02
C ALA A 188 -9.68 -8.32 3.48
N VAL A 189 -10.56 -7.98 2.54
CA VAL A 189 -11.48 -8.92 1.90
C VAL A 189 -11.59 -8.59 0.42
N HIS A 190 -11.42 -9.58 -0.44
CA HIS A 190 -11.66 -9.50 -1.88
C HIS A 190 -12.59 -10.65 -2.28
N LEU A 191 -13.84 -10.31 -2.59
CA LEU A 191 -14.81 -11.23 -3.14
C LEU A 191 -14.84 -11.11 -4.67
N LYS A 192 -14.64 -12.23 -5.35
CA LYS A 192 -14.80 -12.36 -6.80
C LYS A 192 -15.85 -13.40 -7.10
N LEU A 193 -16.95 -12.99 -7.73
CA LEU A 193 -18.02 -13.91 -8.12
C LEU A 193 -17.62 -14.70 -9.37
N ALA A 194 -18.21 -15.89 -9.52
CA ALA A 194 -18.01 -16.72 -10.72
C ALA A 194 -18.48 -16.02 -12.02
N THR A 195 -19.39 -15.06 -11.89
CA THR A 195 -19.94 -14.21 -12.95
C THR A 195 -19.04 -13.02 -13.32
N GLY A 196 -17.99 -12.76 -12.54
CA GLY A 196 -16.96 -11.76 -12.84
C GLY A 196 -17.08 -10.44 -12.06
N GLU A 197 -18.15 -10.23 -11.30
CA GLU A 197 -18.25 -9.11 -10.36
C GLU A 197 -17.24 -9.24 -9.23
N GLU A 198 -16.71 -8.09 -8.80
CA GLU A 198 -15.70 -8.01 -7.76
C GLU A 198 -16.09 -6.94 -6.73
N VAL A 199 -15.91 -7.27 -5.46
CA VAL A 199 -16.02 -6.34 -4.34
C VAL A 199 -14.78 -6.49 -3.47
N VAL A 200 -14.02 -5.40 -3.35
CA VAL A 200 -12.80 -5.35 -2.53
C VAL A 200 -13.04 -4.38 -1.38
N LEU A 201 -12.81 -4.83 -0.15
CA LEU A 201 -13.12 -4.11 1.08
C LEU A 201 -11.85 -3.89 1.90
N SER A 202 -11.71 -2.67 2.39
CA SER A 202 -10.52 -2.14 3.06
C SER A 202 -9.23 -2.47 2.32
N THR A 203 -8.92 -1.69 1.30
CA THR A 203 -7.63 -1.72 0.62
C THR A 203 -6.75 -0.58 1.13
N ALA A 204 -5.56 -0.90 1.62
CA ALA A 204 -4.52 0.06 1.98
C ALA A 204 -3.26 -0.23 1.17
N SER A 205 -2.65 0.80 0.59
CA SER A 205 -1.34 0.71 -0.06
C SER A 205 -0.42 1.80 0.45
N SER A 206 0.86 1.49 0.59
CA SER A 206 1.89 2.48 0.86
C SER A 206 3.15 2.16 0.06
N THR A 207 3.88 3.21 -0.30
CA THR A 207 5.12 3.15 -1.05
C THR A 207 6.10 4.17 -0.48
N ILE A 208 7.38 3.79 -0.45
CA ILE A 208 8.49 4.73 -0.31
C ILE A 208 9.52 4.48 -1.40
N ASN A 209 10.24 5.53 -1.80
CA ASN A 209 11.43 5.45 -2.64
C ASN A 209 12.57 6.28 -2.01
N TRP A 210 13.83 5.83 -2.01
CA TRP A 210 14.96 6.56 -1.39
C TRP A 210 16.35 6.21 -1.94
#